data_AF-A0A3A4J995-F1
#
_entry.id   AF-A0A3A4J995-F1
#
_cell.length_a   1.000
_cell.length_b   1.000
_cell.length_c   1.000
_cell.angle_alpha   90.00
_cell.angle_beta   90.00
_cell.angle_gamma   90.00
#
_symmetry.space_group_name_H-M   'P 1'
#
loop_
_entity.id
_entity.type
_entity.pdbx_description
1 polymer ?
#
loop_
_entity_poly.entity_id
_entity_poly.type
_entity_poly.pdbx_seq_one_letter_code
_entity_poly.pdbx_strand_id
1 'polypeptide(L)'
;MFRILPKISIGLGAYIVISAAFMQQVRNRLFALFGKAVMETSVQLSFALLALCIVLYALTKKAGVLRIISLCVLCWFAYLFSDWQPYFSEKTHVVTYGLLGYCAAMEFLNAQHCLAWKRVVFALSFAALISGLDELFQAVLPYRVGDVRDFFTNIISALFGVCIFLLHRVPRITLKK
;
A
#
# COMPACT_ATOMS: atom_id res chain seq x y z
N MET A 1 -17.76 11.90 15.55
CA MET A 1 -17.40 10.86 16.54
C MET A 1 -16.67 9.72 15.82
N PHE A 2 -15.34 9.74 15.81
CA PHE A 2 -14.49 8.69 15.20
C PHE A 2 -14.41 7.52 16.18
N ARG A 3 -15.26 6.50 16.01
CA ARG A 3 -15.51 5.53 17.10
C ARG A 3 -14.69 4.24 17.05
N ILE A 4 -13.84 4.02 16.05
CA ILE A 4 -13.04 2.79 15.98
C ILE A 4 -11.65 3.14 15.45
N LEU A 5 -10.62 2.95 16.28
CA LEU A 5 -9.23 2.96 15.86
C LEU A 5 -9.03 1.88 14.78
N PRO A 6 -8.36 2.18 13.66
CA PRO A 6 -8.19 1.26 12.54
C PRO A 6 -7.25 0.11 12.96
N LYS A 7 -7.80 -0.96 13.53
CA LYS A 7 -7.02 -2.04 14.14
C LYS A 7 -6.10 -2.71 13.13
N ILE A 8 -6.58 -2.92 11.91
CA ILE A 8 -5.81 -3.57 10.85
C ILE A 8 -4.68 -2.64 10.40
N SER A 9 -5.01 -1.36 10.15
CA SER A 9 -4.01 -0.38 9.71
C SER A 9 -2.97 -0.07 10.78
N ILE A 10 -3.35 -0.07 12.07
CA ILE A 10 -2.41 0.06 13.19
C ILE A 10 -1.51 -1.16 13.28
N GLY A 11 -2.06 -2.38 13.20
CA GLY A 11 -1.26 -3.60 13.21
C GLY A 11 -0.26 -3.64 12.05
N LEU A 12 -0.70 -3.26 10.85
CA LEU A 12 0.16 -3.20 9.66
C LEU A 12 1.22 -2.08 9.79
N GLY A 13 0.85 -0.91 10.31
CA GLY A 13 1.80 0.18 10.55
C GLY A 13 2.86 -0.18 11.60
N ALA A 14 2.45 -0.85 12.68
CA ALA A 14 3.38 -1.37 13.68
C ALA A 14 4.30 -2.45 13.08
N TYR A 15 3.76 -3.35 12.25
CA TYR A 15 4.56 -4.33 11.53
C TYR A 15 5.63 -3.65 10.65
N ILE A 16 5.25 -2.64 9.86
CA ILE A 16 6.18 -1.90 8.98
C ILE A 16 7.34 -1.33 9.79
N VAL A 17 7.04 -0.54 10.84
CA VAL A 17 8.07 0.10 11.67
C VAL A 17 8.96 -0.93 12.38
N ILE A 18 8.38 -1.97 12.99
CA ILE A 18 9.15 -3.00 13.69
C ILE A 18 10.03 -3.79 12.72
N SER A 19 9.53 -4.08 11.51
CA SER A 19 10.26 -4.83 10.51
C SER A 19 11.56 -4.14 10.06
N ALA A 20 11.60 -2.80 10.10
CA ALA A 20 12.79 -2.04 9.75
C ALA A 20 14.03 -2.44 10.57
N ALA A 21 13.84 -2.93 11.81
CA ALA A 21 14.93 -3.38 12.68
C ALA A 21 15.65 -4.66 12.21
N PHE A 22 15.06 -5.44 11.30
CA PHE A 22 15.65 -6.70 10.85
C PHE A 22 15.56 -6.96 9.34
N MET A 23 14.83 -6.12 8.58
CA MET A 23 14.62 -6.35 7.14
C MET A 23 15.91 -6.26 6.31
N GLN A 24 16.91 -5.50 6.75
CA GLN A 24 18.22 -5.47 6.09
C GLN A 24 18.93 -6.83 6.17
N GLN A 25 18.90 -7.45 7.35
CA GLN A 25 19.51 -8.75 7.63
C GLN A 25 18.77 -9.86 6.88
N VAL A 26 17.44 -9.80 6.88
CA VAL A 26 16.58 -10.72 6.11
C VAL A 26 16.90 -10.60 4.62
N ARG A 27 16.94 -9.38 4.06
CA ARG A 27 17.27 -9.15 2.65
C ARG A 27 18.65 -9.73 2.29
N ASN A 28 19.68 -9.43 3.08
CA ASN A 28 21.03 -9.91 2.80
C ASN A 28 21.10 -11.44 2.81
N ARG A 29 20.40 -12.11 3.74
CA ARG A 29 20.28 -13.57 3.76
C ARG A 29 19.55 -14.11 2.54
N LEU A 30 18.42 -13.52 2.17
CA LEU A 30 17.66 -13.94 0.99
C LEU A 30 18.47 -13.75 -0.31
N PHE A 31 19.21 -12.64 -0.42
CA PHE A 31 20.07 -12.38 -1.58
C PHE A 31 21.23 -13.37 -1.66
N ALA A 32 21.81 -13.77 -0.52
CA ALA A 32 22.86 -14.78 -0.48
C ALA A 32 22.35 -16.18 -0.85
N LEU A 33 21.12 -16.52 -0.48
CA LEU A 33 20.53 -17.84 -0.73
C LEU A 33 19.99 -18.00 -2.16
N PHE A 34 19.26 -16.99 -2.65
CA PHE A 34 18.51 -17.09 -3.91
C PHE A 34 19.12 -16.26 -5.05
N GLY A 35 20.01 -15.33 -4.75
CA GLY A 35 20.55 -14.39 -5.70
C GLY A 35 19.64 -13.18 -5.95
N LYS A 36 20.26 -12.05 -6.29
CA LYS A 36 19.56 -10.76 -6.50
C LYS A 36 18.48 -10.86 -7.59
N ALA A 37 18.78 -11.48 -8.73
CA ALA A 37 17.85 -11.58 -9.85
C ALA A 37 16.56 -12.32 -9.48
N VAL A 38 16.66 -13.45 -8.76
CA VAL A 38 15.48 -14.21 -8.31
C VAL A 38 14.63 -13.37 -7.36
N MET A 39 15.27 -12.64 -6.45
CA MET A 39 14.56 -11.78 -5.51
C MET A 39 13.85 -10.63 -6.22
N GLU A 40 14.48 -9.95 -7.17
CA GLU A 40 13.84 -8.88 -7.96
C GLU A 40 12.63 -9.42 -8.76
N THR A 41 12.80 -10.56 -9.44
CA THR A 41 11.70 -11.24 -10.14
C THR A 41 10.56 -11.62 -9.20
N SER A 42 10.86 -12.03 -7.96
CA SER A 42 9.82 -12.38 -6.97
C SER A 42 8.94 -11.19 -6.59
N VAL A 43 9.51 -9.98 -6.53
CA VAL A 43 8.74 -8.75 -6.27
C VAL A 43 7.84 -8.43 -7.46
N GLN A 44 8.38 -8.50 -8.69
CA GLN A 44 7.59 -8.28 -9.92
C GLN A 44 6.44 -9.29 -10.03
N LEU A 45 6.70 -10.56 -9.74
CA LEU A 45 5.68 -11.61 -9.73
C LEU A 45 4.62 -11.33 -8.66
N SER A 46 5.02 -10.88 -7.47
CA SER A 46 4.09 -10.52 -6.39
C SER A 46 3.18 -9.36 -6.80
N PHE A 47 3.70 -8.36 -7.52
CA PHE A 47 2.88 -7.28 -8.10
C PHE A 47 1.88 -7.81 -9.12
N ALA A 48 2.32 -8.66 -10.05
CA ALA A 48 1.46 -9.23 -11.08
C ALA A 48 0.33 -10.07 -10.46
N LEU A 49 0.65 -10.90 -9.47
CA LEU A 49 -0.33 -11.70 -8.73
C LEU A 49 -1.31 -10.82 -7.95
N LEU A 50 -0.82 -9.79 -7.26
CA LEU A 50 -1.68 -8.85 -6.52
C LEU A 50 -2.64 -8.11 -7.47
N ALA A 51 -2.13 -7.59 -8.59
CA ALA A 51 -2.94 -6.93 -9.61
C ALA A 51 -4.00 -7.89 -10.20
N LEU A 52 -3.63 -9.14 -10.48
CA LEU A 52 -4.56 -10.17 -10.92
C LEU A 52 -5.64 -10.42 -9.87
N CYS A 53 -5.28 -10.59 -8.59
CA CYS A 53 -6.23 -10.78 -7.50
C CYS A 53 -7.19 -9.59 -7.38
N ILE A 54 -6.71 -8.36 -7.50
CA ILE A 54 -7.51 -7.12 -7.49
C ILE A 54 -8.53 -7.12 -8.63
N VAL A 55 -8.09 -7.42 -9.85
CA VAL A 55 -8.96 -7.45 -11.05
C VAL A 55 -9.98 -8.59 -10.96
N LEU A 56 -9.56 -9.80 -10.59
CA LEU A 56 -10.45 -10.94 -10.38
C LEU A 56 -11.48 -10.64 -9.29
N TYR A 57 -11.07 -10.02 -8.19
CA TYR A 57 -11.99 -9.59 -7.14
C TYR A 57 -13.02 -8.59 -7.68
N ALA A 58 -12.60 -7.58 -8.45
CA ALA A 58 -13.52 -6.63 -9.07
C ALA A 58 -14.51 -7.30 -10.05
N LEU A 59 -14.06 -8.29 -10.82
CA LEU A 59 -14.91 -9.10 -11.69
C LEU A 59 -15.95 -9.90 -10.89
N THR A 60 -15.58 -10.52 -9.77
CA THR A 60 -16.55 -11.24 -8.90
C THR A 60 -17.62 -10.31 -8.31
N LYS A 61 -17.31 -9.02 -8.17
CA LYS A 61 -18.26 -7.97 -7.75
C LYS A 61 -19.04 -7.34 -8.90
N LYS A 62 -18.92 -7.89 -10.12
CA LYS A 62 -19.57 -7.39 -11.33
C LYS A 62 -19.30 -5.89 -11.55
N ALA A 63 -18.07 -5.46 -11.30
CA ALA A 63 -17.66 -4.09 -11.59
C ALA A 63 -17.84 -3.79 -13.09
N GLY A 64 -18.27 -2.56 -13.41
CA GLY A 64 -18.41 -2.14 -14.81
C GLY A 64 -17.05 -2.09 -15.53
N VAL A 65 -17.07 -2.25 -16.85
CA VAL A 65 -15.87 -2.31 -17.71
C VAL A 65 -14.92 -1.13 -17.46
N LEU A 66 -15.44 0.09 -17.36
CA LEU A 66 -14.62 1.27 -17.08
C LEU A 66 -13.83 1.15 -15.76
N ARG A 67 -14.43 0.59 -14.70
CA ARG A 67 -13.72 0.39 -13.42
C ARG A 67 -12.62 -0.65 -13.54
N ILE A 68 -12.85 -1.72 -14.29
CA ILE A 68 -11.84 -2.76 -14.54
C ILE A 68 -10.67 -2.14 -15.30
N ILE A 69 -10.94 -1.37 -16.35
CA ILE A 69 -9.90 -0.64 -17.10
C ILE A 69 -9.14 0.30 -16.17
N SER A 70 -9.83 1.11 -15.36
CA SER A 70 -9.18 2.00 -14.39
C SER A 70 -8.31 1.25 -13.38
N LEU A 71 -8.74 0.09 -12.88
CA LEU A 71 -7.95 -0.74 -11.98
C LEU A 71 -6.71 -1.30 -12.67
N CYS A 72 -6.83 -1.80 -13.91
CA CYS A 72 -5.70 -2.28 -14.68
C CYS A 72 -4.66 -1.17 -14.92
N VAL A 73 -5.11 0.02 -15.33
CA VAL A 73 -4.25 1.19 -15.53
C VAL A 73 -3.57 1.61 -14.22
N LEU A 74 -4.32 1.63 -13.11
CA LEU A 74 -3.79 1.99 -11.80
C LEU A 74 -2.73 0.97 -11.30
N CYS A 75 -3.00 -0.33 -11.46
CA CYS A 75 -2.04 -1.38 -11.11
C CYS A 75 -0.79 -1.32 -11.98
N TRP A 76 -0.94 -0.99 -13.27
CA TRP A 76 0.17 -0.77 -14.19
C TRP A 76 1.04 0.42 -13.74
N PHE A 77 0.44 1.55 -13.39
CA PHE A 77 1.19 2.69 -12.85
C PHE A 77 1.90 2.36 -11.52
N ALA A 78 1.25 1.62 -10.62
CA ALA A 78 1.87 1.18 -9.37
C ALA A 78 3.07 0.26 -9.64
N TYR A 79 2.97 -0.64 -10.63
CA TYR A 79 4.07 -1.49 -11.08
C TYR A 79 5.24 -0.65 -11.64
N LEU A 80 4.97 0.27 -12.57
CA LEU A 80 5.99 1.14 -13.14
C LEU A 80 6.68 1.99 -12.06
N PHE A 81 5.90 2.53 -11.12
CA PHE A 81 6.42 3.31 -9.99
C PHE A 81 7.32 2.46 -9.08
N SER A 82 6.95 1.20 -8.84
CA SER A 82 7.79 0.26 -8.10
C SER A 82 9.06 -0.09 -8.85
N ASP A 83 9.00 -0.31 -10.16
CA ASP A 83 10.18 -0.71 -10.93
C ASP A 83 11.19 0.43 -11.06
N TRP A 84 10.70 1.68 -11.10
CA TRP A 84 11.50 2.89 -11.10
C TRP A 84 12.30 3.11 -9.80
N GLN A 85 11.91 2.49 -8.68
CA GLN A 85 12.66 2.66 -7.43
C GLN A 85 14.04 1.99 -7.52
N PRO A 86 15.14 2.68 -7.14
CA PRO A 86 16.49 2.15 -7.25
C PRO A 86 16.79 0.98 -6.30
N TYR A 87 16.15 0.94 -5.12
CA TYR A 87 16.47 -0.07 -4.11
C TYR A 87 15.37 -1.11 -3.96
N PHE A 88 15.78 -2.37 -3.77
CA PHE A 88 14.86 -3.49 -3.52
C PHE A 88 13.88 -3.21 -2.37
N SER A 89 14.33 -2.58 -1.28
CA SER A 89 13.46 -2.23 -0.15
C SER A 89 12.37 -1.25 -0.56
N GLU A 90 12.70 -0.23 -1.35
CA GLU A 90 11.72 0.75 -1.85
C GLU A 90 10.71 0.07 -2.78
N LYS A 91 11.13 -0.88 -3.63
CA LYS A 91 10.20 -1.69 -4.45
C LYS A 91 9.18 -2.42 -3.57
N THR A 92 9.64 -3.01 -2.46
CA THR A 92 8.74 -3.66 -1.49
C THR A 92 7.90 -2.68 -0.68
N HIS A 93 8.37 -1.44 -0.48
CA HIS A 93 7.60 -0.38 0.17
C HIS A 93 6.37 0.00 -0.65
N VAL A 94 6.47 -0.03 -2.00
CA VAL A 94 5.32 0.23 -2.85
C VAL A 94 4.15 -0.71 -2.58
N VAL A 95 4.43 -2.00 -2.35
CA VAL A 95 3.39 -2.99 -1.97
C VAL A 95 2.89 -2.74 -0.55
N THR A 96 3.80 -2.63 0.42
CA THR A 96 3.44 -2.60 1.85
C THR A 96 2.71 -1.32 2.24
N TYR A 97 3.17 -0.16 1.78
CA TYR A 97 2.47 1.11 1.99
C TYR A 97 1.23 1.24 1.11
N GLY A 98 1.22 0.63 -0.09
CA GLY A 98 -0.02 0.47 -0.86
C GLY A 98 -1.09 -0.30 -0.10
N LEU A 99 -0.73 -1.42 0.54
CA LEU A 99 -1.65 -2.16 1.39
C LEU A 99 -2.09 -1.34 2.61
N LEU A 100 -1.17 -0.58 3.24
CA LEU A 100 -1.50 0.32 4.35
C LEU A 100 -2.55 1.36 3.94
N GLY A 101 -2.35 2.02 2.80
CA GLY A 101 -3.30 2.99 2.27
C GLY A 101 -4.66 2.37 1.95
N TYR A 102 -4.67 1.16 1.38
CA TYR A 102 -5.90 0.40 1.12
C TYR A 102 -6.67 0.07 2.42
N CYS A 103 -5.99 -0.47 3.43
CA CYS A 103 -6.58 -0.81 4.73
C CYS A 103 -7.08 0.43 5.48
N ALA A 104 -6.30 1.51 5.48
CA ALA A 104 -6.68 2.78 6.10
C ALA A 104 -7.93 3.34 5.42
N ALA A 105 -7.97 3.33 4.09
CA ALA A 105 -9.15 3.75 3.35
C ALA A 105 -10.36 2.85 3.66
N MET A 106 -10.17 1.54 3.72
CA MET A 106 -11.22 0.58 4.07
C MET A 106 -11.83 0.86 5.44
N GLU A 107 -11.01 1.10 6.46
CA GLU A 107 -11.49 1.34 7.82
C GLU A 107 -12.14 2.73 7.97
N PHE A 108 -11.55 3.77 7.37
CA PHE A 108 -12.04 5.14 7.51
C PHE A 108 -13.22 5.48 6.60
N LEU A 109 -13.31 4.92 5.39
CA LEU A 109 -14.36 5.26 4.43
C LEU A 109 -15.58 4.33 4.48
N ASN A 110 -15.46 3.11 5.01
CA ASN A 110 -16.62 2.23 5.18
C ASN A 110 -17.56 2.66 6.31
N ALA A 111 -17.11 3.51 7.24
CA ALA A 111 -17.90 3.82 8.42
C ALA A 111 -19.17 4.66 8.15
N GLN A 112 -19.32 5.32 6.99
CA GLN A 112 -20.56 6.02 6.58
C GLN A 112 -20.73 6.07 5.04
N HIS A 113 -21.98 6.14 4.59
CA HIS A 113 -22.40 6.08 3.17
C HIS A 113 -21.94 7.25 2.28
N CYS A 114 -21.29 8.28 2.84
CA CYS A 114 -20.85 9.44 2.07
C CYS A 114 -19.31 9.49 1.98
N LEU A 115 -18.79 9.61 0.75
CA LEU A 115 -17.39 9.95 0.51
C LEU A 115 -17.16 11.39 0.99
N ALA A 116 -16.68 11.54 2.22
CA ALA A 116 -16.13 12.82 2.67
C ALA A 116 -14.65 12.86 2.29
N TRP A 117 -14.23 13.83 1.47
CA TRP A 117 -12.82 14.08 1.12
C TRP A 117 -11.92 14.11 2.38
N LYS A 118 -12.45 14.61 3.50
CA LYS A 118 -11.79 14.62 4.81
C LYS A 118 -11.31 13.24 5.27
N ARG A 119 -12.02 12.16 4.91
CA ARG A 119 -11.66 10.77 5.28
C ARG A 119 -10.55 10.22 4.40
N VAL A 120 -10.52 10.62 3.12
CA VAL A 120 -9.39 10.31 2.22
C VAL A 120 -8.13 10.98 2.75
N VAL A 121 -8.23 12.27 3.09
CA VAL A 121 -7.13 13.01 3.72
C VAL A 121 -6.69 12.33 5.01
N PHE A 122 -7.62 11.91 5.87
CA PHE A 122 -7.27 11.21 7.10
C PHE A 122 -6.55 9.87 6.86
N ALA A 123 -6.96 9.08 5.86
CA ALA A 123 -6.28 7.85 5.48
C ALA A 123 -4.84 8.10 5.01
N LEU A 124 -4.64 9.13 4.19
CA LEU A 124 -3.31 9.52 3.72
C LEU A 124 -2.45 10.13 4.83
N SER A 125 -3.03 10.95 5.72
CA SER A 125 -2.33 11.48 6.89
C SER A 125 -1.90 10.36 7.84
N PHE A 126 -2.71 9.30 7.99
CA PHE A 126 -2.31 8.13 8.75
C PHE A 126 -1.12 7.41 8.11
N ALA A 127 -1.15 7.16 6.80
CA ALA A 127 -0.03 6.55 6.10
C ALA A 127 1.24 7.42 6.17
N ALA A 128 1.11 8.74 6.04
CA ALA A 128 2.20 9.69 6.21
C ALA A 128 2.79 9.66 7.63
N LEU A 129 1.94 9.56 8.67
CA LEU A 129 2.40 9.38 10.04
C LEU A 129 3.23 8.10 10.21
N ILE A 130 2.73 6.96 9.71
CA ILE A 130 3.47 5.69 9.76
C ILE A 130 4.78 5.80 8.99
N SER A 131 4.77 6.41 7.81
CA SER A 131 5.98 6.63 7.03
C SER A 131 7.00 7.51 7.75
N GLY A 132 6.55 8.56 8.44
CA GLY A 132 7.45 9.39 9.24
C GLY A 132 8.05 8.62 10.41
N LEU A 133 7.27 7.76 11.07
CA LEU A 133 7.75 6.90 12.15
C LEU A 133 8.77 5.86 11.66
N ASP A 134 8.55 5.28 10.48
CA ASP A 134 9.48 4.35 9.84
C ASP A 134 10.83 5.03 9.56
N GLU A 135 10.83 6.19 8.90
CA GLU A 135 12.07 6.95 8.62
C GLU A 135 12.78 7.41 9.90
N LEU A 136 12.04 7.90 10.90
CA LEU A 136 12.61 8.28 12.18
C LEU A 136 13.23 7.09 12.91
N PHE A 137 12.59 5.92 12.85
CA PHE A 137 13.13 4.71 13.45
C PHE A 137 14.37 4.22 12.71
N GLN A 138 14.36 4.26 11.37
CA GLN A 138 15.50 3.93 10.53
C GLN A 138 16.69 4.87 10.77
N ALA A 139 16.45 6.16 11.02
CA ALA A 139 17.50 7.13 11.34
C ALA A 139 18.25 6.84 12.65
N VAL A 140 17.65 6.05 13.56
CA VAL A 140 18.30 5.62 14.82
C VAL A 140 19.10 4.31 14.62
N LEU A 141 18.84 3.55 13.56
CA LEU A 141 19.53 2.29 13.30
C LEU A 141 20.92 2.54 12.69
N PRO A 142 22.02 1.98 13.24
CA PRO A 142 23.38 2.32 12.84
C PRO A 142 23.77 1.87 11.43
N TYR A 143 22.95 1.03 10.79
CA TYR A 143 23.17 0.47 9.46
C TYR A 143 22.14 0.96 8.43
N ARG A 144 21.37 2.00 8.78
CA ARG A 144 20.40 2.67 7.91
C ARG A 144 20.53 4.18 8.07
N VAL A 145 20.14 4.89 7.02
CA VAL A 145 20.00 6.35 7.02
C VAL A 145 18.57 6.60 6.57
N GLY A 146 17.81 7.37 7.34
CA GLY A 146 16.48 7.79 6.90
C GLY A 146 16.61 8.67 5.65
N ASP A 147 15.79 8.42 4.65
CA ASP A 147 15.77 9.17 3.38
C ASP A 147 14.40 9.83 3.21
N VAL A 148 14.41 11.15 3.02
CA VAL A 148 13.17 11.91 2.74
C VAL A 148 12.50 11.41 1.46
N ARG A 149 13.25 10.86 0.50
CA ARG A 149 12.69 10.19 -0.67
C ARG A 149 11.80 9.02 -0.28
N ASP A 150 12.21 8.18 0.66
CA ASP A 150 11.47 7.00 1.09
C ASP A 150 10.13 7.42 1.70
N PHE A 151 10.11 8.51 2.47
CA PHE A 151 8.88 9.11 2.97
C PHE A 151 7.88 9.44 1.86
N PHE A 152 8.33 10.10 0.78
CA PHE A 152 7.46 10.42 -0.35
C PHE A 152 7.03 9.17 -1.13
N THR A 153 7.95 8.23 -1.35
CA THR A 153 7.64 6.94 -2.00
C THR A 153 6.54 6.20 -1.24
N ASN A 154 6.62 6.14 0.08
CA ASN A 154 5.65 5.50 0.95
C ASN A 154 4.26 6.18 0.85
N ILE A 155 4.21 7.51 0.82
CA ILE A 155 2.94 8.26 0.68
C ILE A 155 2.30 8.03 -0.69
N ILE A 156 3.08 8.09 -1.78
CA ILE A 156 2.59 7.81 -3.14
C ILE A 156 2.06 6.37 -3.23
N SER A 157 2.76 5.44 -2.59
CA SER A 157 2.35 4.04 -2.49
C SER A 157 1.00 3.90 -1.79
N ALA A 158 0.84 4.55 -0.64
CA ALA A 158 -0.44 4.59 0.07
C ALA A 158 -1.56 5.22 -0.77
N LEU A 159 -1.26 6.24 -1.57
CA LEU A 159 -2.22 6.83 -2.51
C LEU A 159 -2.72 5.81 -3.54
N PHE A 160 -1.85 4.97 -4.11
CA PHE A 160 -2.28 3.86 -4.98
C PHE A 160 -3.27 2.94 -4.26
N GLY A 161 -2.96 2.55 -3.02
CA GLY A 161 -3.84 1.75 -2.18
C GLY A 161 -5.22 2.37 -1.95
N VAL A 162 -5.26 3.65 -1.60
CA VAL A 162 -6.50 4.42 -1.43
C VAL A 162 -7.31 4.43 -2.73
N CYS A 163 -6.67 4.71 -3.87
CA CYS A 163 -7.33 4.74 -5.18
C CYS A 163 -7.90 3.36 -5.56
N ILE A 164 -7.17 2.27 -5.31
CA ILE A 164 -7.66 0.90 -5.53
C ILE A 164 -8.91 0.65 -4.68
N PHE A 165 -8.88 1.04 -3.40
CA PHE A 165 -10.05 0.91 -2.51
C PHE A 165 -11.26 1.69 -3.04
N LEU A 166 -11.06 2.92 -3.50
CA LEU A 166 -12.12 3.77 -4.04
C LEU A 166 -12.76 3.16 -5.30
N LEU A 167 -11.97 2.56 -6.18
CA LEU A 167 -12.46 1.86 -7.38
C LEU A 167 -13.17 0.54 -7.04
N HIS A 168 -12.74 -0.15 -5.98
CA HIS A 168 -13.40 -1.35 -5.44
C HIS A 168 -14.73 -1.04 -4.75
N ARG A 169 -14.89 0.16 -4.19
CA ARG A 169 -16.10 0.55 -3.49
C ARG A 169 -17.25 0.68 -4.49
N VAL A 170 -18.01 -0.41 -4.66
CA VAL A 170 -19.28 -0.37 -5.38
C VAL A 170 -20.26 0.46 -4.53
N PRO A 171 -20.76 1.62 -5.01
CA PRO A 171 -21.84 2.29 -4.32
C PRO A 171 -23.02 1.32 -4.31
N ARG A 172 -23.48 0.92 -3.12
CA ARG A 172 -24.83 0.35 -3.00
C ARG A 172 -25.76 1.49 -3.39
N ILE A 173 -26.20 1.51 -4.64
CA ILE A 173 -27.35 2.31 -5.02
C ILE A 173 -28.49 1.71 -4.19
N THR A 174 -28.81 2.34 -3.07
CA THR A 174 -30.10 2.14 -2.43
C THR A 174 -31.12 2.60 -3.45
N LEU A 175 -31.64 1.66 -4.23
CA LEU A 175 -32.90 1.82 -4.92
C LEU A 175 -33.88 2.18 -3.81
N LYS A 176 -34.19 3.47 -3.67
CA LYS A 176 -35.39 3.90 -2.98
C LYS A 176 -36.53 3.24 -3.74
N LYS A 177 -37.10 2.19 -3.15
CA LYS A 177 -38.43 1.70 -3.53
C LYS A 177 -39.45 2.72 -3.06
#